data_AF-A0A9J6CGG4-F1
#
_entry.id   AF-A0A9J6CGG4-F1
#
_cell.length_a   1.000
_cell.length_b   1.000
_cell.length_c   1.000
_cell.angle_alpha   90.00
_cell.angle_beta   90.00
_cell.angle_gamma   90.00
#
_symmetry.space_group_name_H-M   'P 1'
#
loop_
_entity.id
_entity.type
_entity.pdbx_description
1 polymer ?
#
loop_
_entity_poly.entity_id
_entity_poly.type
_entity_poly.pdbx_seq_one_letter_code
_entity_poly.pdbx_strand_id
1 'polypeptide(L)'
;MSKFVILFVLIAFIGASSCICFWPWKGNGVLNVCKQIDKIGCVGVSSDNKCENLVEGPYLSGFTSGNYTCTIFDSTNCVGTSVSVDKDGWNRFPIEPKSLKCPCIK
;
A
#
# COMPACT_ATOMS: atom_id res chain seq x y z
N MET A 1 -10.51 50.24 -25.08
CA MET A 1 -10.66 48.99 -25.84
C MET A 1 -9.30 48.34 -26.00
N SER A 2 -8.93 47.33 -25.20
CA SER A 2 -7.96 46.31 -25.65
C SER A 2 -7.84 45.16 -24.65
N LYS A 3 -8.51 44.05 -25.01
CA LYS A 3 -8.05 42.66 -24.94
C LYS A 3 -7.71 42.07 -23.56
N PHE A 4 -8.72 41.42 -22.98
CA PHE A 4 -8.58 40.22 -22.16
C PHE A 4 -7.69 39.20 -22.89
N VAL A 5 -6.53 38.88 -22.32
CA VAL A 5 -5.73 37.72 -22.71
C VAL A 5 -5.82 36.74 -21.55
N ILE A 6 -6.83 35.87 -21.59
CA ILE A 6 -6.92 34.71 -20.70
C ILE A 6 -5.96 33.68 -21.28
N LEU A 7 -4.74 33.64 -20.74
CA LEU A 7 -3.77 32.60 -21.04
C LEU A 7 -4.19 31.34 -20.25
N PHE A 8 -5.00 30.48 -20.87
CA PHE A 8 -5.21 29.10 -20.42
C PHE A 8 -3.90 28.34 -20.60
N VAL A 9 -3.03 28.39 -19.60
CA VAL A 9 -1.88 27.49 -19.53
C VAL A 9 -2.42 26.13 -19.09
N LEU A 10 -2.70 25.28 -20.08
CA LEU A 10 -2.82 23.84 -19.92
C LEU A 10 -1.45 23.30 -19.47
N ILE A 11 -1.18 23.34 -18.17
CA ILE A 11 -0.11 22.52 -17.61
C ILE A 11 -0.65 21.09 -17.61
N ALA A 12 -0.19 20.32 -18.60
CA ALA A 12 -0.28 18.88 -18.59
C ALA A 12 0.42 18.39 -17.31
N PHE A 13 -0.36 18.09 -16.27
CA PHE A 13 0.08 17.19 -15.23
C PHE A 13 0.37 15.86 -15.91
N ILE A 14 1.63 15.59 -16.21
CA ILE A 14 2.13 14.22 -16.35
C ILE A 14 2.11 13.68 -14.92
N GLY A 15 0.90 13.36 -14.46
CA GLY A 15 0.65 12.69 -13.20
C GLY A 15 1.40 11.37 -13.23
N ALA A 16 2.07 11.09 -12.12
CA ALA A 16 2.83 9.88 -11.86
C ALA A 16 2.22 8.64 -12.52
N SER A 17 3.08 7.74 -12.97
CA SER A 17 2.75 6.39 -13.43
C SER A 17 2.04 5.57 -12.33
N SER A 18 0.81 5.93 -11.99
CA SER A 18 -0.09 5.12 -11.19
C SER A 18 -0.63 4.04 -12.12
N CYS A 19 0.10 2.93 -12.21
CA CYS A 19 -0.54 1.67 -12.54
C CYS A 19 -1.44 1.26 -11.36
N ILE A 20 -2.49 2.06 -11.11
CA ILE A 20 -3.68 1.62 -10.40
C ILE A 20 -4.29 0.54 -11.27
N CYS A 21 -4.15 -0.70 -10.81
CA CYS A 21 -4.85 -1.91 -11.27
C CYS A 21 -5.73 -1.69 -12.52
N PHE A 22 -5.09 -1.49 -13.69
CA PHE A 22 -5.78 -0.93 -14.85
C PHE A 22 -6.59 -2.03 -15.52
N TRP A 23 -7.89 -2.08 -15.20
CA TRP A 23 -8.97 -2.83 -15.89
C TRP A 23 -8.69 -4.32 -16.18
N PRO A 24 -9.41 -5.27 -15.55
CA PRO A 24 -10.76 -5.15 -15.00
C PRO A 24 -10.85 -4.99 -13.46
N TRP A 25 -9.73 -4.73 -12.76
CA TRP A 25 -9.68 -4.67 -11.29
C TRP A 25 -10.06 -3.27 -10.76
N LYS A 26 -10.94 -3.18 -9.75
CA LYS A 26 -11.52 -1.90 -9.26
C LYS A 26 -10.82 -1.27 -8.06
N GLY A 27 -9.81 -1.92 -7.49
CA GLY A 27 -9.13 -1.33 -6.34
C GLY A 27 -7.83 -2.01 -5.96
N ASN A 28 -7.20 -1.39 -4.97
CA ASN A 28 -5.90 -1.79 -4.50
C ASN A 28 -6.06 -2.53 -3.16
N GLY A 29 -5.39 -3.66 -3.00
CA GLY A 29 -5.32 -4.32 -1.70
C GLY A 29 -4.58 -3.43 -0.70
N VAL A 30 -5.23 -3.13 0.42
CA VAL A 30 -4.69 -2.33 1.52
C VAL A 30 -4.38 -3.26 2.69
N LEU A 31 -3.14 -3.22 3.15
CA LEU A 31 -2.72 -3.80 4.42
C LEU A 31 -2.61 -2.70 5.47
N ASN A 32 -3.35 -2.84 6.56
CA ASN A 32 -3.20 -1.98 7.73
C ASN A 32 -2.06 -2.52 8.57
N VAL A 33 -0.92 -1.83 8.59
CA VAL A 33 0.22 -2.14 9.44
C VAL A 33 0.19 -1.25 10.69
N CYS A 34 0.40 -1.83 11.87
CA CYS A 34 0.12 -1.19 13.14
C CYS A 34 1.38 -1.11 14.02
N LYS A 35 1.56 0.01 14.73
CA LYS A 35 2.75 0.26 15.57
C LYS A 35 2.79 -0.58 16.83
N GLN A 36 1.63 -1.03 17.31
CA GLN A 36 1.50 -1.82 18.53
C GLN A 36 0.94 -3.21 18.21
N ILE A 37 0.95 -4.09 19.20
CA ILE A 37 0.22 -5.36 19.13
C ILE A 37 -1.30 -5.11 19.15
N ASP A 38 -2.06 -6.17 18.88
CA ASP A 38 -3.53 -6.17 18.92
C ASP A 38 -4.16 -5.11 17.99
N LYS A 39 -3.47 -4.78 16.91
CA LYS A 39 -3.96 -3.92 15.80
C LYS A 39 -4.27 -2.48 16.24
N ILE A 40 -3.39 -1.89 17.06
CA ILE A 40 -3.51 -0.50 17.53
C ILE A 40 -2.54 0.43 16.78
N GLY A 41 -3.01 1.62 16.38
CA GLY A 41 -2.21 2.65 15.72
C GLY A 41 -1.81 2.26 14.30
N CYS A 42 -2.80 1.94 13.46
CA CYS A 42 -2.58 1.39 12.13
C CYS A 42 -2.55 2.45 11.03
N VAL A 43 -1.73 2.19 10.01
CA VAL A 43 -1.67 2.95 8.77
C VAL A 43 -1.93 1.99 7.61
N GLY A 44 -2.85 2.36 6.72
CA GLY A 44 -3.15 1.59 5.52
C GLY A 44 -2.10 1.81 4.45
N VAL A 45 -1.48 0.73 3.97
CA VAL A 45 -0.47 0.74 2.90
C VAL A 45 -0.96 -0.14 1.76
N SER A 46 -0.73 0.32 0.54
CA SER A 46 -1.13 -0.39 -0.67
C SER A 46 0.00 -0.39 -1.70
N SER A 47 0.10 -1.45 -2.49
CA SER A 47 1.26 -1.64 -3.38
C SER A 47 0.95 -2.19 -4.78
N ASP A 48 -0.30 -2.50 -5.12
CA ASP A 48 -0.74 -2.80 -6.51
C ASP A 48 0.05 -3.90 -7.22
N ASN A 49 0.25 -5.04 -6.55
CA ASN A 49 1.14 -6.14 -6.96
C ASN A 49 2.64 -5.77 -7.06
N LYS A 50 3.02 -4.54 -6.73
CA LYS A 50 4.41 -4.11 -6.59
C LYS A 50 4.86 -4.28 -5.15
N CYS A 51 6.16 -4.11 -4.96
CA CYS A 51 6.73 -4.07 -3.63
C CYS A 51 6.69 -2.64 -3.10
N GLU A 52 6.27 -2.48 -1.84
CA GLU A 52 6.33 -1.21 -1.12
C GLU A 52 7.25 -1.35 0.11
N ASN A 53 8.20 -0.42 0.26
CA ASN A 53 9.13 -0.40 1.39
C ASN A 53 8.54 0.40 2.54
N LEU A 54 8.54 -0.18 3.74
CA LEU A 54 8.05 0.43 4.95
C LEU A 54 9.16 1.27 5.58
N VAL A 55 9.01 2.60 5.57
CA VAL A 55 10.05 3.53 6.06
C VAL A 55 9.88 3.96 7.51
N GLU A 56 8.68 3.80 8.09
CA GLU A 56 8.41 4.33 9.43
C GLU A 56 8.47 3.27 10.54
N GLY A 57 8.81 2.01 10.26
CA GLY A 57 8.74 0.86 11.20
C GLY A 57 9.42 1.06 12.59
N PRO A 58 9.19 0.15 13.55
CA PRO A 58 8.63 -1.19 13.37
C PRO A 58 7.11 -1.21 13.33
N TYR A 59 6.55 -2.25 12.69
CA TYR A 59 5.14 -2.57 12.77
C TYR A 59 4.98 -3.95 13.42
N LEU A 60 4.14 -4.04 14.44
CA LEU A 60 4.05 -5.20 15.30
C LEU A 60 2.83 -6.08 15.01
N SER A 61 1.80 -5.53 14.36
CA SER A 61 0.56 -6.24 14.03
C SER A 61 -0.08 -5.65 12.79
N GLY A 62 -1.12 -6.30 12.26
CA GLY A 62 -1.84 -5.78 11.10
C GLY A 62 -2.83 -6.75 10.48
N PHE A 63 -3.61 -6.24 9.53
CA PHE A 63 -4.72 -6.95 8.89
C PHE A 63 -5.05 -6.31 7.54
N THR A 64 -5.60 -7.08 6.60
CA THR A 64 -6.04 -6.54 5.31
C THR A 64 -7.44 -5.93 5.42
N SER A 65 -7.71 -4.87 4.64
CA SER A 65 -9.02 -4.18 4.67
C SER A 65 -10.15 -4.99 4.03
N GLY A 66 -9.88 -6.12 3.39
CA GLY A 66 -10.89 -6.96 2.73
C GLY A 66 -10.46 -8.42 2.60
N ASN A 67 -11.28 -9.23 1.91
CA ASN A 67 -11.04 -10.67 1.74
C ASN A 67 -9.99 -10.95 0.66
N TYR A 68 -8.74 -10.57 0.96
CA TYR A 68 -7.55 -10.83 0.17
C TYR A 68 -6.35 -10.93 1.11
N THR A 69 -5.25 -11.48 0.58
CA THR A 69 -4.02 -11.69 1.32
C THR A 69 -2.94 -10.76 0.78
N CYS A 70 -2.26 -10.06 1.68
CA CYS A 70 -1.01 -9.39 1.41
C CYS A 70 0.16 -10.19 1.98
N THR A 71 1.36 -9.97 1.48
CA THR A 71 2.58 -10.59 1.99
C THR A 71 3.48 -9.51 2.57
N ILE A 72 3.98 -9.74 3.78
CA ILE A 72 5.01 -8.91 4.42
C ILE A 72 6.36 -9.63 4.39
N PHE A 73 7.45 -8.86 4.38
CA PHE A 73 8.82 -9.36 4.27
C PHE A 73 9.73 -8.73 5.33
N ASP A 74 10.69 -9.49 5.85
CA ASP A 74 11.66 -9.03 6.87
C ASP A 74 12.77 -8.09 6.33
N SER A 75 12.78 -7.91 5.01
CA SER A 75 13.78 -7.15 4.27
C SER A 75 13.10 -6.18 3.29
N THR A 76 13.82 -5.17 2.83
CA THR A 76 13.31 -4.23 1.81
C THR A 76 13.25 -4.90 0.44
N ASN A 77 12.44 -4.37 -0.46
CA ASN A 77 12.26 -4.83 -1.84
C ASN A 77 11.66 -6.25 -1.95
N CYS A 78 10.90 -6.69 -0.94
CA CYS A 78 10.10 -7.91 -0.94
C CYS A 78 10.94 -9.18 -1.15
N VAL A 79 12.06 -9.25 -0.43
CA VAL A 79 12.95 -10.40 -0.37
C VAL A 79 13.04 -10.93 1.06
N GLY A 80 13.73 -12.05 1.27
CA GLY A 80 13.93 -12.62 2.60
C GLY A 80 12.75 -13.45 3.10
N THR A 81 12.56 -13.51 4.42
CA THR A 81 11.47 -14.29 5.03
C THR A 81 10.16 -13.56 4.84
N SER A 82 9.12 -14.29 4.44
CA SER A 82 7.80 -13.72 4.15
C SER A 82 6.68 -14.37 4.93
N VAL A 83 5.68 -13.57 5.29
CA VAL A 83 4.47 -14.04 5.99
C VAL A 83 3.24 -13.46 5.31
N SER A 84 2.21 -14.29 5.15
CA SER A 84 0.91 -13.88 4.63
C SER A 84 0.05 -13.23 5.72
N VAL A 85 -0.64 -12.16 5.35
CA VAL A 85 -1.58 -11.44 6.22
C VAL A 85 -2.92 -11.32 5.47
N ASP A 86 -3.99 -11.76 6.11
CA ASP A 86 -5.35 -11.70 5.60
C ASP A 86 -6.22 -10.75 6.46
N LYS A 87 -7.54 -10.89 6.34
CA LYS A 87 -8.52 -10.04 7.01
C LYS A 87 -8.55 -10.25 8.53
N ASP A 88 -8.31 -11.47 9.00
CA ASP A 88 -8.23 -11.75 10.44
C ASP A 88 -6.95 -11.13 11.02
N GLY A 89 -5.89 -11.20 10.21
CA GLY A 89 -4.62 -10.55 10.47
C GLY A 89 -3.84 -11.21 11.61
N TRP A 90 -2.82 -10.50 12.08
CA TRP A 90 -1.98 -10.95 13.19
C TRP A 90 -2.08 -9.94 14.34
N ASN A 91 -2.34 -10.42 15.56
CA ASN A 91 -2.22 -9.59 16.78
C ASN A 91 -0.76 -9.31 17.13
N ARG A 92 0.15 -10.17 16.68
CA ARG A 92 1.59 -9.94 16.66
C ARG A 92 2.17 -10.63 15.43
N PHE A 93 2.86 -9.90 14.58
CA PHE A 93 3.56 -10.50 13.45
C PHE A 93 4.69 -11.41 13.95
N PRO A 94 4.92 -12.56 13.29
CA PRO A 94 6.03 -13.45 13.62
C PRO A 94 7.37 -12.97 13.06
N ILE A 95 7.37 -11.91 12.23
CA ILE A 95 8.54 -11.22 11.69
C ILE A 95 8.42 -9.71 11.87
N GLU A 96 9.52 -8.97 11.78
CA GLU A 96 9.51 -7.50 11.69
C GLU A 96 9.41 -7.07 10.22
N PRO A 97 8.27 -6.55 9.77
CA PRO A 97 8.07 -6.22 8.36
C PRO A 97 8.83 -4.96 7.94
N LYS A 98 9.59 -5.04 6.86
CA LYS A 98 10.31 -3.93 6.22
C LYS A 98 9.81 -3.62 4.80
N SER A 99 9.09 -4.55 4.19
CA SER A 99 8.38 -4.30 2.94
C SER A 99 7.12 -5.17 2.85
N LEU A 100 6.22 -4.82 1.93
CA LEU A 100 5.00 -5.56 1.68
C LEU A 100 4.63 -5.59 0.20
N LYS A 101 3.78 -6.57 -0.13
CA LYS A 101 3.13 -6.69 -1.43
C LYS A 101 1.67 -7.06 -1.24
N CYS A 102 0.76 -6.21 -1.70
CA CYS A 102 -0.67 -6.44 -1.74
C CYS A 102 -1.17 -6.61 -3.18
N PRO A 103 -2.17 -7.47 -3.42
CA PRO A 103 -2.70 -7.67 -4.76
C PRO A 103 -3.63 -6.54 -5.20
N CYS A 104 -3.81 -6.41 -6.50
CA CYS A 104 -4.98 -5.75 -7.07
C CYS A 104 -6.25 -6.57 -6.78
N ILE A 105 -7.33 -5.90 -6.41
CA ILE A 105 -8.61 -6.53 -6.04
C ILE A 105 -9.71 -6.15 -7.04
N LYS A 106 -10.65 -7.08 -7.29
CA LYS A 106 -11.77 -6.89 -8.24
C LYS A 106 -12.93 -6.17 -7.59
#